data_AF-A0A956DU98-F1
#
_entry.id   AF-A0A956DU98-F1
#
_cell.length_a   1.000
_cell.length_b   1.000
_cell.length_c   1.000
_cell.angle_alpha   90.00
_cell.angle_beta   90.00
_cell.angle_gamma   90.00
#
_symmetry.space_group_name_H-M   'P 1'
#
loop_
_entity.id
_entity.type
_entity.pdbx_description
1 polymer ?
#
loop_
_entity_poly.entity_id
_entity_poly.type
_entity_poly.pdbx_seq_one_letter_code
_entity_poly.pdbx_strand_id
1 'polypeptide(L)'
;MPKDLPFRRRPAWPPYELLEQDVEEQARERLDRLERLYHKGQDQAWDGRAVLAELIEKHGPPRLPEHCKESALTVLSILLWGELAAWAISADLAERIEDIEAKMAATSQAHDEARHFYVLRDYLRAVGEPVPRLGGIGRRLLTGILETDSLVHKLVGMQLMVESNALSIFKAVGEAEIEPVLTELLPYYERDEARHVGLGVMYLPRLMAKMNRVELAGVAAFQLRCFGLLLSAGLPLRRHWEALGMDPRKMAARTVKLQDEIQAQMRELAAAEGDGAFGGLLKPGKGVGPAVLDFVHPPGGLAAAPPLNRALLDAWTRGAELMNQALA
;
A
#
# COMPACT_ATOMS: atom_id res chain seq x y z
N MET A 1 19.78 14.47 29.80
CA MET A 1 19.00 13.23 29.86
C MET A 1 17.60 13.55 29.37
N PRO A 2 17.15 13.01 28.23
CA PRO A 2 15.79 13.23 27.76
C PRO A 2 14.82 12.47 28.69
N LYS A 3 13.79 13.17 29.16
CA LYS A 3 12.68 12.59 29.93
C LYS A 3 11.84 11.74 29.00
N ASP A 4 11.64 10.49 29.39
CA ASP A 4 10.78 9.52 28.71
C ASP A 4 9.37 10.09 28.51
N LEU A 5 8.99 10.27 27.24
CA LEU A 5 7.58 10.36 26.86
C LEU A 5 6.92 9.00 27.20
N PRO A 6 5.67 8.96 27.70
CA PRO A 6 5.03 7.70 28.07
C PRO A 6 4.61 6.96 26.80
N PHE A 7 5.56 6.33 26.12
CA PHE A 7 5.26 5.29 25.15
C PHE A 7 4.70 4.11 25.95
N ARG A 8 3.39 3.86 25.82
CA ARG A 8 2.73 2.67 26.37
C ARG A 8 3.56 1.46 25.93
N ARG A 9 4.19 0.74 26.87
CA ARG A 9 4.84 -0.55 26.60
C ARG A 9 3.81 -1.45 25.91
N ARG A 10 4.23 -2.28 24.95
CA ARG A 10 3.35 -3.30 24.36
C ARG A 10 2.68 -4.07 25.50
N PRO A 11 1.33 -4.17 25.53
CA PRO A 11 0.66 -4.97 26.54
C PRO A 11 1.23 -6.39 26.50
N ALA A 12 1.36 -7.02 27.66
CA ALA A 12 1.82 -8.41 27.73
C ALA A 12 0.84 -9.29 26.96
N TRP A 13 1.35 -10.20 26.13
CA TRP A 13 0.54 -11.19 25.43
C TRP A 13 0.28 -12.40 26.34
N PRO A 14 -0.96 -12.91 26.47
CA PRO A 14 -2.21 -12.39 25.87
C PRO A 14 -2.73 -11.13 26.59
N PRO A 15 -3.49 -10.24 25.91
CA PRO A 15 -4.03 -9.04 26.54
C PRO A 15 -5.15 -9.41 27.53
N TYR A 16 -4.79 -9.55 28.81
CA TYR A 16 -5.69 -9.96 29.90
C TYR A 16 -6.87 -9.00 30.11
N GLU A 17 -6.78 -7.76 29.63
CA GLU A 17 -7.87 -6.77 29.62
C GLU A 17 -9.12 -7.25 28.85
N LEU A 18 -8.98 -8.22 27.92
CA LEU A 18 -10.10 -8.90 27.25
C LEU A 18 -11.07 -9.60 28.23
N LEU A 19 -10.58 -9.98 29.41
CA LEU A 19 -11.38 -10.65 30.44
C LEU A 19 -12.05 -9.66 31.40
N GLU A 20 -11.70 -8.37 31.33
CA GLU A 20 -12.07 -7.35 32.31
C GLU A 20 -13.02 -6.27 31.76
N GLN A 21 -13.16 -6.15 30.43
CA GLN A 21 -14.03 -5.16 29.78
C GLN A 21 -15.27 -5.81 29.16
N ASP A 22 -16.42 -5.12 29.21
CA ASP A 22 -17.63 -5.53 28.48
C ASP A 22 -17.49 -5.16 27.00
N VAL A 23 -16.77 -6.02 26.28
CA VAL A 23 -16.50 -5.88 24.83
C VAL A 23 -17.80 -5.97 24.02
N GLU A 24 -18.81 -6.68 24.53
CA GLU A 24 -20.09 -6.86 23.85
C GLU A 24 -20.92 -5.57 23.88
N GLU A 25 -20.96 -4.86 25.00
CA GLU A 25 -21.66 -3.57 25.12
C GLU A 25 -21.04 -2.51 24.19
N GLN A 26 -19.70 -2.42 24.12
CA GLN A 26 -19.00 -1.50 23.21
C GLN A 26 -19.25 -1.80 21.72
N ALA A 27 -19.38 -3.08 21.35
CA ALA A 27 -19.67 -3.49 19.98
C ALA A 27 -21.15 -3.26 19.60
N ARG A 28 -22.10 -3.45 20.53
CA ARG A 28 -23.54 -3.27 20.28
C ARG A 28 -23.95 -1.82 20.08
N GLU A 29 -23.24 -0.87 20.69
CA GLU A 29 -23.54 0.56 20.55
C GLU A 29 -23.13 1.15 19.19
N ARG A 30 -22.28 0.45 18.42
CA ARG A 30 -21.73 0.93 17.14
C ARG A 30 -21.87 -0.16 16.07
N LEU A 31 -22.92 -0.08 15.26
CA LEU A 31 -23.02 -0.81 13.98
C LEU A 31 -22.50 0.10 12.87
N ASP A 32 -21.19 0.10 12.66
CA ASP A 32 -20.46 1.07 11.86
C ASP A 32 -20.13 0.56 10.44
N ARG A 33 -19.60 1.48 9.62
CA ARG A 33 -19.10 1.25 8.27
C ARG A 33 -17.96 0.22 8.24
N LEU A 34 -17.19 0.10 9.32
CA LEU A 34 -16.05 -0.83 9.42
C LEU A 34 -16.49 -2.29 9.53
N GLU A 35 -17.55 -2.60 10.27
CA GLU A 35 -18.08 -3.98 10.32
C GLU A 35 -18.59 -4.41 8.93
N ARG A 36 -19.24 -3.50 8.20
CA ARG A 36 -19.67 -3.75 6.81
C ARG A 36 -18.50 -4.06 5.88
N LEU A 37 -17.32 -3.50 6.15
CA LEU A 37 -16.12 -3.78 5.37
C LEU A 37 -15.68 -5.24 5.54
N TYR A 38 -15.72 -5.76 6.76
CA TYR A 38 -15.46 -7.17 7.08
C TYR A 38 -16.46 -8.09 6.37
N HIS A 39 -17.77 -7.84 6.54
CA HIS A 39 -18.80 -8.68 5.91
C HIS A 39 -18.73 -8.64 4.39
N LYS A 40 -18.43 -7.48 3.81
CA LYS A 40 -18.18 -7.38 2.36
C LYS A 40 -16.97 -8.20 1.93
N GLY A 41 -15.92 -8.27 2.75
CA GLY A 41 -14.78 -9.15 2.51
C GLY A 41 -15.18 -10.61 2.50
N GLN A 42 -15.97 -11.04 3.47
CA GLN A 42 -16.53 -12.39 3.55
C GLN A 42 -17.38 -12.74 2.31
N ASP A 43 -18.29 -11.84 1.91
CA ASP A 43 -19.18 -12.05 0.75
C ASP A 43 -18.42 -12.11 -0.58
N GLN A 44 -17.28 -11.42 -0.66
CA GLN A 44 -16.45 -11.31 -1.86
C GLN A 44 -15.24 -12.25 -1.84
N ALA A 45 -15.08 -13.04 -0.77
CA ALA A 45 -13.99 -13.97 -0.61
C ALA A 45 -13.96 -15.00 -1.74
N TRP A 46 -12.76 -15.40 -2.12
CA TRP A 46 -12.53 -16.32 -3.23
C TRP A 46 -11.48 -17.36 -2.84
N ASP A 47 -11.59 -18.55 -3.42
CA ASP A 47 -10.60 -19.61 -3.25
C ASP A 47 -9.45 -19.38 -4.23
N GLY A 48 -8.32 -18.94 -3.70
CA GLY A 48 -7.14 -18.63 -4.51
C GLY A 48 -6.51 -19.85 -5.20
N ARG A 49 -6.65 -21.04 -4.62
CA ARG A 49 -6.19 -22.27 -5.26
C ARG A 49 -7.09 -22.64 -6.43
N ALA A 50 -8.41 -22.60 -6.23
CA ALA A 50 -9.38 -22.94 -7.26
C ALA A 50 -9.27 -21.97 -8.45
N VAL A 51 -9.26 -20.66 -8.17
CA VAL A 51 -9.15 -19.62 -9.21
C VAL A 51 -7.87 -19.77 -10.02
N LEU A 52 -6.71 -19.92 -9.38
CA LEU A 52 -5.45 -20.08 -10.13
C LEU A 52 -5.43 -21.38 -10.95
N ALA A 53 -5.96 -22.47 -10.41
CA ALA A 53 -6.02 -23.75 -11.12
C ALA A 53 -6.93 -23.66 -12.36
N GLU A 54 -8.12 -23.07 -12.23
CA GLU A 54 -9.06 -22.86 -13.34
C GLU A 54 -8.46 -21.96 -14.43
N LEU A 55 -7.77 -20.89 -14.06
CA LEU A 55 -7.10 -20.01 -15.02
C LEU A 55 -5.98 -20.74 -15.77
N ILE A 56 -5.19 -21.56 -15.08
CA ILE A 56 -4.14 -22.38 -15.71
C ILE A 56 -4.75 -23.47 -16.61
N GLU A 57 -5.87 -24.08 -16.21
CA GLU A 57 -6.58 -25.04 -17.05
C GLU A 57 -7.10 -24.37 -18.34
N LYS A 58 -7.65 -23.16 -18.21
CA LYS A 58 -8.21 -22.37 -19.31
C LYS A 58 -7.15 -21.86 -20.28
N HIS A 59 -6.04 -21.33 -19.80
CA HIS A 59 -5.04 -20.64 -20.64
C HIS A 59 -3.73 -21.43 -20.85
N GLY A 60 -3.56 -22.54 -20.12
CA GLY A 60 -2.28 -23.22 -19.97
C GLY A 60 -1.39 -22.58 -18.88
N PRO A 61 -0.22 -23.18 -18.61
CA PRO A 61 0.74 -22.61 -17.65
C PRO A 61 1.16 -21.19 -18.06
N PRO A 62 1.32 -20.26 -17.10
CA PRO A 62 1.65 -18.87 -17.39
C PRO A 62 3.04 -18.77 -18.03
N ARG A 63 3.15 -17.91 -19.04
CA ARG A 63 4.41 -17.71 -19.79
C ARG A 63 4.64 -16.22 -20.03
N LEU A 64 5.64 -15.67 -19.35
CA LEU A 64 6.05 -14.29 -19.56
C LEU A 64 6.75 -14.14 -20.93
N PRO A 65 6.39 -13.13 -21.75
CA PRO A 65 7.03 -12.92 -23.04
C PRO A 65 8.54 -12.63 -22.90
N GLU A 66 9.39 -13.28 -23.69
CA GLU A 66 10.86 -13.16 -23.57
C GLU A 66 11.37 -11.71 -23.63
N HIS A 67 10.76 -10.87 -24.48
CA HIS A 67 11.19 -9.48 -24.66
C HIS A 67 10.97 -8.59 -23.43
N CYS A 68 10.08 -8.97 -22.51
CA CYS A 68 9.75 -8.18 -21.32
C CYS A 68 9.82 -8.99 -20.00
N LYS A 69 10.25 -10.26 -20.06
CA LYS A 69 10.28 -11.21 -18.94
C LYS A 69 11.02 -10.66 -17.72
N GLU A 70 12.23 -10.12 -17.88
CA GLU A 70 13.02 -9.55 -16.77
C GLU A 70 12.26 -8.41 -16.07
N SER A 71 11.65 -7.52 -16.85
CA SER A 71 10.87 -6.40 -16.34
C SER A 71 9.61 -6.88 -15.63
N ALA A 72 8.90 -7.87 -16.20
CA ALA A 72 7.73 -8.48 -15.58
C ALA A 72 8.10 -9.13 -14.23
N LEU A 73 9.17 -9.92 -14.18
CA LEU A 73 9.64 -10.54 -12.93
C LEU A 73 10.07 -9.51 -11.89
N THR A 74 10.70 -8.42 -12.32
CA THR A 74 11.09 -7.32 -11.41
C THR A 74 9.85 -6.69 -10.78
N VAL A 75 8.83 -6.36 -11.57
CA VAL A 75 7.58 -5.77 -11.09
C VAL A 75 6.81 -6.74 -10.19
N LEU A 76 6.64 -7.98 -10.62
CA LEU A 76 5.93 -9.01 -9.86
C LEU A 76 6.63 -9.34 -8.54
N SER A 77 7.96 -9.24 -8.49
CA SER A 77 8.69 -9.41 -7.23
C SER A 77 8.33 -8.34 -6.21
N ILE A 78 8.16 -7.08 -6.64
CA ILE A 78 7.77 -5.98 -5.75
C ILE A 78 6.40 -6.24 -5.16
N LEU A 79 5.45 -6.70 -5.99
CA LEU A 79 4.12 -7.09 -5.53
C LEU A 79 4.21 -8.24 -4.54
N LEU A 80 4.87 -9.35 -4.88
CA LEU A 80 5.00 -10.53 -4.01
C LEU A 80 5.56 -10.19 -2.61
N TRP A 81 6.64 -9.42 -2.56
CA TRP A 81 7.23 -9.04 -1.27
C TRP A 81 6.43 -7.93 -0.57
N GLY A 82 5.71 -7.11 -1.33
CA GLY A 82 4.68 -6.20 -0.86
C GLY A 82 3.59 -6.96 -0.11
N GLU A 83 2.99 -7.98 -0.72
CA GLU A 83 1.95 -8.84 -0.11
C GLU A 83 2.43 -9.45 1.21
N LEU A 84 3.68 -9.92 1.26
CA LEU A 84 4.25 -10.47 2.50
C LEU A 84 4.35 -9.42 3.62
N ALA A 85 4.74 -8.20 3.27
CA ALA A 85 4.82 -7.10 4.23
C ALA A 85 3.43 -6.62 4.65
N ALA A 86 2.49 -6.51 3.72
CA ALA A 86 1.09 -6.18 3.96
C ALA A 86 0.45 -7.21 4.89
N TRP A 87 0.71 -8.51 4.68
CA TRP A 87 0.27 -9.57 5.57
C TRP A 87 0.82 -9.42 6.99
N ALA A 88 2.13 -9.20 7.13
CA ALA A 88 2.74 -9.01 8.45
C ALA A 88 2.22 -7.76 9.16
N ILE A 89 2.02 -6.66 8.43
CA ILE A 89 1.53 -5.40 8.98
C ILE A 89 0.05 -5.50 9.36
N SER A 90 -0.79 -6.10 8.52
CA SER A 90 -2.21 -6.31 8.82
C SER A 90 -2.43 -7.25 10.00
N ALA A 91 -1.60 -8.28 10.16
CA ALA A 91 -1.60 -9.11 11.37
C ALA A 91 -1.25 -8.30 12.64
N ASP A 92 -0.25 -7.42 12.58
CA ASP A 92 0.07 -6.50 13.68
C ASP A 92 -1.06 -5.49 13.95
N LEU A 93 -1.73 -5.00 12.91
CA LEU A 93 -2.92 -4.15 13.06
C LEU A 93 -4.07 -4.90 13.75
N ALA A 94 -4.37 -6.12 13.32
CA ALA A 94 -5.42 -6.95 13.92
C ALA A 94 -5.15 -7.26 15.40
N GLU A 95 -3.88 -7.43 15.77
CA GLU A 95 -3.49 -7.62 17.17
C GLU A 95 -3.73 -6.34 17.99
N ARG A 96 -3.29 -5.18 17.47
CA ARG A 96 -3.14 -3.95 18.24
C ARG A 96 -4.32 -2.98 18.22
N ILE A 97 -5.18 -3.07 17.22
CA ILE A 97 -6.38 -2.23 17.14
C ILE A 97 -7.31 -2.60 18.30
N GLU A 98 -7.74 -1.62 19.09
CA GLU A 98 -8.68 -1.86 20.21
C GLU A 98 -10.15 -1.84 19.73
N ASP A 99 -10.46 -0.99 18.74
CA ASP A 99 -11.80 -0.89 18.15
C ASP A 99 -12.18 -2.19 17.42
N ILE A 100 -13.28 -2.82 17.85
CA ILE A 100 -13.65 -4.18 17.41
C ILE A 100 -13.92 -4.25 15.91
N GLU A 101 -14.58 -3.24 15.35
CA GLU A 101 -14.97 -3.24 13.94
C GLU A 101 -13.76 -2.99 13.04
N ALA A 102 -12.87 -2.06 13.44
CA ALA A 102 -11.59 -1.87 12.78
C ALA A 102 -10.70 -3.12 12.90
N LYS A 103 -10.73 -3.82 14.03
CA LYS A 103 -10.00 -5.09 14.24
C LYS A 103 -10.54 -6.19 13.34
N MET A 104 -11.85 -6.30 13.17
CA MET A 104 -12.47 -7.23 12.22
C MET A 104 -11.99 -6.93 10.79
N ALA A 105 -12.06 -5.68 10.36
CA ALA A 105 -11.57 -5.27 9.04
C ALA A 105 -10.07 -5.57 8.84
N ALA A 106 -9.21 -5.30 9.83
CA ALA A 106 -7.79 -5.64 9.78
C ALA A 106 -7.53 -7.16 9.74
N THR A 107 -8.39 -7.94 10.40
CA THR A 107 -8.34 -9.41 10.38
C THR A 107 -8.73 -9.96 9.00
N SER A 108 -9.76 -9.39 8.37
CA SER A 108 -10.10 -9.71 6.97
C SER A 108 -8.93 -9.40 6.05
N GLN A 109 -8.31 -8.21 6.20
CA GLN A 109 -7.13 -7.87 5.41
C GLN A 109 -6.01 -8.89 5.62
N ALA A 110 -5.68 -9.26 6.86
CA ALA A 110 -4.62 -10.25 7.12
C ALA A 110 -4.89 -11.62 6.46
N HIS A 111 -6.15 -12.01 6.35
CA HIS A 111 -6.55 -13.20 5.59
C HIS A 111 -6.36 -13.02 4.08
N ASP A 112 -6.81 -11.89 3.54
CA ASP A 112 -6.70 -11.53 2.13
C ASP A 112 -5.22 -11.45 1.68
N GLU A 113 -4.34 -10.80 2.46
CA GLU A 113 -2.91 -10.70 2.11
C GLU A 113 -2.18 -12.04 2.19
N ALA A 114 -2.57 -12.91 3.12
CA ALA A 114 -2.05 -14.28 3.15
C ALA A 114 -2.42 -15.01 1.85
N ARG A 115 -3.65 -14.80 1.36
CA ARG A 115 -4.12 -15.32 0.08
C ARG A 115 -3.35 -14.73 -1.10
N HIS A 116 -3.25 -13.41 -1.19
CA HIS A 116 -2.49 -12.72 -2.21
C HIS A 116 -1.05 -13.24 -2.29
N PHE A 117 -0.38 -13.35 -1.16
CA PHE A 117 1.00 -13.85 -1.12
C PHE A 117 1.13 -15.27 -1.66
N TYR A 118 0.31 -16.23 -1.18
CA TYR A 118 0.48 -17.61 -1.64
C TYR A 118 0.06 -17.80 -3.09
N VAL A 119 -0.99 -17.09 -3.55
CA VAL A 119 -1.46 -17.18 -4.94
C VAL A 119 -0.42 -16.60 -5.89
N LEU A 120 0.12 -15.42 -5.60
CA LEU A 120 1.16 -14.82 -6.44
C LEU A 120 2.46 -15.64 -6.42
N ARG A 121 2.83 -16.23 -5.28
CA ARG A 121 3.93 -17.18 -5.17
C ARG A 121 3.72 -18.40 -6.06
N ASP A 122 2.53 -18.99 -6.04
CA ASP A 122 2.24 -20.21 -6.78
C ASP A 122 2.08 -19.93 -8.29
N TYR A 123 1.55 -18.76 -8.67
CA TYR A 123 1.62 -18.24 -10.03
C TYR A 123 3.08 -18.11 -10.51
N LEU A 124 3.96 -17.47 -9.73
CA LEU A 124 5.37 -17.32 -10.08
C LEU A 124 6.13 -18.65 -10.15
N ARG A 125 5.75 -19.63 -9.32
CA ARG A 125 6.25 -21.01 -9.43
C ARG A 125 5.82 -21.69 -10.72
N ALA A 126 4.59 -21.45 -11.17
CA ALA A 126 4.08 -21.98 -12.44
C ALA A 126 4.76 -21.31 -13.65
N VAL A 127 5.17 -20.04 -13.53
CA VAL A 127 6.03 -19.36 -14.52
C VAL A 127 7.40 -20.04 -14.62
N GLY A 128 7.93 -20.55 -13.49
CA GLY A 128 9.15 -21.36 -13.46
C GLY A 128 10.46 -20.57 -13.43
N GLU A 129 10.40 -19.25 -13.28
CA GLU A 129 11.57 -18.36 -13.24
C GLU A 129 11.93 -17.97 -11.80
N PRO A 130 13.22 -17.73 -11.49
CA PRO A 130 13.62 -17.27 -10.16
C PRO A 130 13.06 -15.86 -9.90
N VAL A 131 12.41 -15.69 -8.75
CA VAL A 131 11.86 -14.40 -8.33
C VAL A 131 12.96 -13.57 -7.65
N PRO A 132 13.21 -12.33 -8.09
CA PRO A 132 14.13 -11.42 -7.40
C PRO A 132 13.73 -11.20 -5.94
N ARG A 133 14.71 -11.02 -5.05
CA ARG A 133 14.45 -10.60 -3.67
C ARG A 133 14.16 -9.10 -3.64
N LEU A 134 13.26 -8.68 -2.74
CA LEU A 134 13.09 -7.25 -2.46
C LEU A 134 14.28 -6.73 -1.68
N GLY A 135 15.05 -5.83 -2.30
CA GLY A 135 16.14 -5.10 -1.69
C GLY A 135 15.89 -3.59 -1.66
N GLY A 136 16.92 -2.84 -1.32
CA GLY A 136 16.96 -1.42 -1.63
C GLY A 136 15.97 -0.54 -0.86
N ILE A 137 15.54 0.53 -1.53
CA ILE A 137 14.63 1.55 -1.00
C ILE A 137 13.25 0.95 -0.73
N GLY A 138 12.76 0.05 -1.59
CA GLY A 138 11.47 -0.63 -1.41
C GLY A 138 11.44 -1.44 -0.10
N ARG A 139 12.47 -2.26 0.14
CA ARG A 139 12.62 -2.98 1.42
C ARG A 139 12.67 -2.01 2.60
N ARG A 140 13.47 -0.93 2.50
CA ARG A 140 13.59 0.08 3.55
C ARG A 140 12.26 0.75 3.90
N LEU A 141 11.41 1.01 2.90
CA LEU A 141 10.07 1.54 3.11
C LEU A 141 9.21 0.55 3.91
N LEU A 142 9.08 -0.69 3.43
CA LEU A 142 8.22 -1.70 4.05
C LEU A 142 8.69 -2.04 5.46
N THR A 143 9.99 -2.27 5.65
CA THR A 143 10.57 -2.51 6.98
C THR A 143 10.34 -1.32 7.91
N GLY A 144 10.48 -0.08 7.44
CA GLY A 144 10.22 1.10 8.25
C GLY A 144 8.76 1.25 8.70
N ILE A 145 7.80 0.80 7.88
CA ILE A 145 6.38 0.75 8.26
C ILE A 145 6.14 -0.41 9.25
N LEU A 146 6.76 -1.57 9.03
CA LEU A 146 6.62 -2.72 9.93
C LEU A 146 7.20 -2.44 11.32
N GLU A 147 8.34 -1.77 11.40
CA GLU A 147 9.08 -1.52 12.64
C GLU A 147 8.53 -0.34 13.46
N THR A 148 7.66 0.50 12.91
CA THR A 148 7.15 1.64 13.67
C THR A 148 6.20 1.20 14.81
N ASP A 149 6.41 1.71 16.01
CA ASP A 149 5.49 1.44 17.13
C ASP A 149 4.22 2.30 17.09
N SER A 150 4.09 3.26 16.17
CA SER A 150 2.88 4.08 16.05
C SER A 150 1.83 3.39 15.18
N LEU A 151 0.66 3.07 15.75
CA LEU A 151 -0.47 2.50 15.01
C LEU A 151 -0.93 3.43 13.87
N VAL A 152 -0.95 4.75 14.12
CA VAL A 152 -1.30 5.75 13.10
C VAL A 152 -0.28 5.77 11.97
N HIS A 153 1.03 5.66 12.27
CA HIS A 153 2.04 5.58 11.22
C HIS A 153 1.93 4.29 10.40
N LYS A 154 1.58 3.16 11.04
CA LYS A 154 1.32 1.90 10.31
C LYS A 154 0.17 2.07 9.32
N LEU A 155 -0.96 2.60 9.80
CA LEU A 155 -2.14 2.81 8.96
C LEU A 155 -1.89 3.83 7.83
N VAL A 156 -1.17 4.92 8.09
CA VAL A 156 -0.75 5.85 7.03
C VAL A 156 0.18 5.17 6.04
N GLY A 157 1.21 4.48 6.53
CA GLY A 157 2.23 3.85 5.70
C GLY A 157 1.67 2.75 4.81
N MET A 158 0.90 1.83 5.38
CA MET A 158 0.34 0.71 4.63
C MET A 158 -0.92 1.13 3.87
N GLN A 159 -2.04 1.36 4.56
CA GLN A 159 -3.34 1.57 3.94
C GLN A 159 -3.42 2.82 3.05
N LEU A 160 -2.75 3.92 3.44
CA LEU A 160 -2.78 5.12 2.60
C LEU A 160 -1.65 5.12 1.57
N MET A 161 -0.40 4.82 1.93
CA MET A 161 0.72 4.99 0.99
C MET A 161 1.02 3.76 0.14
N VAL A 162 1.17 2.57 0.74
CA VAL A 162 1.57 1.34 0.02
C VAL A 162 0.40 0.76 -0.77
N GLU A 163 -0.77 0.52 -0.16
CA GLU A 163 -1.90 -0.13 -0.84
C GLU A 163 -2.41 0.70 -2.03
N SER A 164 -2.51 2.02 -1.88
CA SER A 164 -2.94 2.88 -2.98
C SER A 164 -1.95 2.87 -4.16
N ASN A 165 -0.65 2.72 -3.87
CA ASN A 165 0.36 2.58 -4.89
C ASN A 165 0.33 1.17 -5.53
N ALA A 166 0.11 0.13 -4.74
CA ALA A 166 -0.07 -1.24 -5.21
C ALA A 166 -1.28 -1.35 -6.13
N LEU A 167 -2.43 -0.77 -5.78
CA LEU A 167 -3.63 -0.72 -6.60
C LEU A 167 -3.37 -0.07 -7.97
N SER A 168 -2.59 1.02 -8.00
CA SER A 168 -2.18 1.64 -9.27
C SER A 168 -1.29 0.73 -10.12
N ILE A 169 -0.40 -0.05 -9.49
CA ILE A 169 0.47 -1.01 -10.17
C ILE A 169 -0.35 -2.20 -10.69
N PHE A 170 -1.19 -2.83 -9.85
CA PHE A 170 -2.07 -3.92 -10.26
C PHE A 170 -2.91 -3.54 -11.49
N LYS A 171 -3.54 -2.36 -11.44
CA LYS A 171 -4.31 -1.86 -12.59
C LYS A 171 -3.47 -1.62 -13.83
N ALA A 172 -2.23 -1.15 -13.67
CA ALA A 172 -1.33 -0.95 -14.81
C ALA A 172 -0.88 -2.28 -15.41
N VAL A 173 -0.59 -3.28 -14.57
CA VAL A 173 -0.21 -4.63 -15.01
C VAL A 173 -1.39 -5.34 -15.68
N GLY A 174 -2.60 -5.19 -15.15
CA GLY A 174 -3.83 -5.70 -15.76
C GLY A 174 -4.09 -5.07 -17.13
N GLU A 175 -3.98 -3.74 -17.24
CA GLU A 175 -4.10 -2.99 -18.51
C GLU A 175 -2.99 -3.32 -19.52
N ALA A 176 -1.81 -3.75 -19.05
CA ALA A 176 -0.69 -4.11 -19.91
C ALA A 176 -0.85 -5.48 -20.56
N GLU A 177 -1.77 -6.31 -20.07
CA GLU A 177 -2.12 -7.63 -20.63
C GLU A 177 -0.88 -8.50 -20.93
N ILE A 178 0.09 -8.54 -19.99
CA ILE A 178 1.39 -9.20 -20.18
C ILE A 178 1.21 -10.67 -20.62
N GLU A 179 0.33 -11.39 -19.92
CA GLU A 179 -0.08 -12.75 -20.24
C GLU A 179 -1.44 -13.06 -19.58
N PRO A 180 -2.25 -13.98 -20.12
CA PRO A 180 -3.67 -14.10 -19.79
C PRO A 180 -3.99 -14.57 -18.37
N VAL A 181 -3.17 -15.44 -17.75
CA VAL A 181 -3.46 -15.96 -16.40
C VAL A 181 -3.42 -14.81 -15.37
N LEU A 182 -2.37 -14.00 -15.41
CA LEU A 182 -2.16 -12.83 -14.58
C LEU A 182 -3.24 -11.78 -14.85
N THR A 183 -3.55 -11.51 -16.12
CA THR A 183 -4.59 -10.54 -16.49
C THR A 183 -5.95 -10.88 -15.88
N GLU A 184 -6.35 -12.15 -15.89
CA GLU A 184 -7.62 -12.58 -15.29
C GLU A 184 -7.55 -12.79 -13.78
N LEU A 185 -6.35 -12.92 -13.20
CA LEU A 185 -6.13 -13.05 -11.76
C LEU A 185 -6.20 -11.70 -11.03
N LEU A 186 -5.64 -10.63 -11.60
CA LEU A 186 -5.50 -9.33 -10.94
C LEU A 186 -6.81 -8.67 -10.48
N PRO A 187 -7.96 -8.80 -11.19
CA PRO A 187 -9.23 -8.26 -10.71
C PRO A 187 -9.71 -8.83 -9.36
N TYR A 188 -9.22 -10.00 -8.95
CA TYR A 188 -9.49 -10.54 -7.63
C TYR A 188 -8.75 -9.77 -6.53
N TYR A 189 -7.47 -9.44 -6.76
CA TYR A 189 -6.66 -8.63 -5.85
C TYR A 189 -7.22 -7.21 -5.73
N GLU A 190 -7.51 -6.56 -6.87
CA GLU A 190 -8.03 -5.18 -6.88
C GLU A 190 -9.30 -4.99 -6.03
N ARG A 191 -10.16 -6.02 -6.00
CA ARG A 191 -11.39 -6.02 -5.21
C ARG A 191 -11.12 -6.02 -3.71
N ASP A 192 -10.06 -6.72 -3.30
CA ASP A 192 -9.62 -6.87 -1.92
C ASP A 192 -8.90 -5.58 -1.47
N GLU A 193 -7.98 -5.06 -2.29
CA GLU A 193 -7.23 -3.82 -2.00
C GLU A 193 -8.10 -2.59 -1.78
N ALA A 194 -9.20 -2.46 -2.51
CA ALA A 194 -10.14 -1.36 -2.30
C ALA A 194 -10.72 -1.36 -0.88
N ARG A 195 -10.86 -2.54 -0.26
CA ARG A 195 -11.30 -2.66 1.13
C ARG A 195 -10.18 -2.32 2.11
N HIS A 196 -8.96 -2.73 1.83
CA HIS A 196 -7.78 -2.42 2.67
C HIS A 196 -7.57 -0.91 2.81
N VAL A 197 -7.65 -0.18 1.69
CA VAL A 197 -7.65 1.30 1.71
C VAL A 197 -8.83 1.86 2.52
N GLY A 198 -10.00 1.23 2.40
CA GLY A 198 -11.21 1.59 3.14
C GLY A 198 -11.04 1.57 4.66
N LEU A 199 -10.29 0.60 5.21
CA LEU A 199 -9.95 0.57 6.63
C LEU A 199 -9.22 1.84 7.05
N GLY A 200 -8.18 2.25 6.30
CA GLY A 200 -7.44 3.48 6.56
C GLY A 200 -8.31 4.73 6.43
N VAL A 201 -9.17 4.80 5.42
CA VAL A 201 -10.07 5.93 5.18
C VAL A 201 -11.07 6.12 6.34
N MET A 202 -11.62 5.03 6.87
CA MET A 202 -12.67 5.08 7.89
C MET A 202 -12.12 5.20 9.31
N TYR A 203 -11.01 4.51 9.62
CA TYR A 203 -10.51 4.44 10.99
C TYR A 203 -9.49 5.51 11.35
N LEU A 204 -8.64 5.93 10.41
CA LEU A 204 -7.58 6.90 10.68
C LEU A 204 -8.10 8.28 11.15
N PRO A 205 -9.21 8.83 10.61
CA PRO A 205 -9.77 10.09 11.12
C PRO A 205 -10.07 10.05 12.63
N ARG A 206 -10.63 8.94 13.13
CA ARG A 206 -10.95 8.75 14.56
C ARG A 206 -9.72 8.74 15.45
N LEU A 207 -8.63 8.15 14.97
CA LEU A 207 -7.36 8.15 15.70
C LEU A 207 -6.74 9.55 15.69
N MET A 208 -6.74 10.22 14.53
CA MET A 208 -6.14 11.54 14.36
C MET A 208 -6.88 12.64 15.11
N ALA A 209 -8.20 12.54 15.28
CA ALA A 209 -8.99 13.50 16.05
C ALA A 209 -8.56 13.61 17.53
N LYS A 210 -7.98 12.53 18.08
CA LYS A 210 -7.49 12.47 19.47
C LYS A 210 -6.04 12.97 19.62
N MET A 211 -5.37 13.33 18.52
CA MET A 211 -3.96 13.71 18.52
C MET A 211 -3.77 15.22 18.69
N ASN A 212 -2.69 15.59 19.37
CA ASN A 212 -2.27 16.98 19.47
C ASN A 212 -1.47 17.42 18.23
N ARG A 213 -1.18 18.73 18.13
CA ARG A 213 -0.49 19.32 16.96
C ARG A 213 0.90 18.75 16.70
N VAL A 214 1.63 18.35 17.74
CA VAL A 214 2.99 17.77 17.60
C VAL A 214 2.89 16.36 17.04
N GLU A 215 1.93 15.58 17.52
CA GLU A 215 1.65 14.23 17.02
C GLU A 215 1.22 14.26 15.56
N LEU A 216 0.29 15.16 15.20
CA LEU A 216 -0.14 15.38 13.81
C LEU A 216 1.02 15.82 12.89
N ALA A 217 1.94 16.66 13.39
CA ALA A 217 3.14 17.02 12.65
C ALA A 217 4.09 15.82 12.45
N GLY A 218 4.18 14.93 13.44
CA GLY A 218 4.89 13.66 13.33
C GLY A 218 4.32 12.75 12.25
N VAL A 219 2.99 12.66 12.17
CA VAL A 219 2.28 11.93 11.10
C VAL A 219 2.59 12.53 9.73
N ALA A 220 2.54 13.86 9.59
CA ALA A 220 2.88 14.55 8.34
C ALA A 220 4.32 14.25 7.89
N ALA A 221 5.27 14.30 8.82
CA ALA A 221 6.67 14.00 8.56
C ALA A 221 6.88 12.53 8.17
N PHE A 222 6.18 11.59 8.83
CA PHE A 222 6.22 10.18 8.48
C PHE A 222 5.65 9.95 7.07
N GLN A 223 4.50 10.53 6.75
CA GLN A 223 3.89 10.46 5.42
C GLN A 223 4.84 11.01 4.34
N LEU A 224 5.48 12.16 4.59
CA LEU A 224 6.45 12.75 3.67
C LEU A 224 7.64 11.82 3.41
N ARG A 225 8.13 11.16 4.46
CA ARG A 225 9.20 10.16 4.34
C ARG A 225 8.76 8.98 3.48
N CYS A 226 7.59 8.41 3.73
CA CYS A 226 7.04 7.33 2.91
C CYS A 226 6.90 7.74 1.44
N PHE A 227 6.36 8.94 1.20
CA PHE A 227 6.22 9.49 -0.15
C PHE A 227 7.57 9.65 -0.86
N GLY A 228 8.58 10.22 -0.18
CA GLY A 228 9.92 10.35 -0.75
C GLY A 228 10.60 9.01 -1.06
N LEU A 229 10.38 8.00 -0.21
CA LEU A 229 10.86 6.63 -0.45
C LEU A 229 10.15 5.98 -1.64
N LEU A 230 8.82 6.14 -1.76
CA LEU A 230 8.05 5.63 -2.90
C LEU A 230 8.51 6.24 -4.22
N LEU A 231 8.66 7.57 -4.27
CA LEU A 231 9.18 8.26 -5.45
C LEU A 231 10.58 7.76 -5.80
N SER A 232 11.49 7.69 -4.82
CA SER A 232 12.86 7.25 -5.04
C SER A 232 12.95 5.78 -5.47
N ALA A 233 12.09 4.91 -4.93
CA ALA A 233 12.01 3.50 -5.33
C ALA A 233 11.44 3.35 -6.76
N GLY A 234 10.52 4.21 -7.16
CA GLY A 234 9.90 4.19 -8.49
C GLY A 234 10.82 4.66 -9.63
N LEU A 235 11.80 5.52 -9.34
CA LEU A 235 12.68 6.10 -10.35
C LEU A 235 13.47 5.04 -11.16
N PRO A 236 14.24 4.12 -10.52
CA PRO A 236 14.95 3.06 -11.28
C PRO A 236 14.01 2.07 -11.99
N LEU A 237 12.74 1.98 -11.54
CA LEU A 237 11.76 1.06 -12.11
C LEU A 237 11.15 1.57 -13.41
N ARG A 238 11.37 2.84 -13.78
CA ARG A 238 10.84 3.46 -14.99
C ARG A 238 11.08 2.63 -16.26
N ARG A 239 12.30 2.12 -16.43
CA ARG A 239 12.66 1.27 -17.58
C ARG A 239 11.85 -0.03 -17.63
N HIS A 240 11.49 -0.58 -16.46
CA HIS A 240 10.72 -1.81 -16.37
C HIS A 240 9.24 -1.54 -16.67
N TRP A 241 8.69 -0.42 -16.21
CA TRP A 241 7.34 0.03 -16.59
C TRP A 241 7.23 0.21 -18.11
N GLU A 242 8.18 0.95 -18.71
CA GLU A 242 8.21 1.23 -20.15
C GLU A 242 8.37 -0.06 -20.98
N ALA A 243 9.22 -1.00 -20.55
CA ALA A 243 9.40 -2.30 -21.20
C ALA A 243 8.14 -3.20 -21.16
N LEU A 244 7.23 -2.92 -20.24
CA LEU A 244 5.93 -3.60 -20.12
C LEU A 244 4.81 -2.82 -20.80
N GLY A 245 5.12 -1.75 -21.54
CA GLY A 245 4.12 -0.90 -22.19
C GLY A 245 3.32 -0.01 -21.22
N MET A 246 3.74 0.08 -19.96
CA MET A 246 3.10 0.93 -18.96
C MET A 246 3.70 2.32 -18.95
N ASP A 247 2.85 3.36 -19.04
CA ASP A 247 3.28 4.77 -18.94
C ASP A 247 3.48 5.17 -17.46
N PRO A 248 4.72 5.47 -17.02
CA PRO A 248 5.01 5.87 -15.64
C PRO A 248 4.26 7.13 -15.21
N ARG A 249 4.02 8.10 -16.12
CA ARG A 249 3.27 9.32 -15.81
C ARG A 249 1.80 9.01 -15.60
N LYS A 250 1.20 8.15 -16.45
CA LYS A 250 -0.19 7.69 -16.29
C LYS A 250 -0.37 6.97 -14.95
N MET A 251 0.57 6.09 -14.59
CA MET A 251 0.57 5.40 -13.30
C MET A 251 0.66 6.39 -12.13
N ALA A 252 1.62 7.31 -12.15
CA ALA A 252 1.79 8.30 -11.10
C ALA A 252 0.57 9.23 -10.97
N ALA A 253 -0.01 9.67 -12.08
CA ALA A 253 -1.23 10.48 -12.10
C ALA A 253 -2.43 9.72 -11.51
N ARG A 254 -2.56 8.42 -11.79
CA ARG A 254 -3.58 7.55 -11.17
C ARG A 254 -3.40 7.49 -9.65
N THR A 255 -2.18 7.27 -9.17
CA THR A 255 -1.88 7.24 -7.72
C THR A 255 -2.20 8.58 -7.06
N VAL A 256 -1.80 9.71 -7.68
CA VAL A 256 -2.12 11.06 -7.14
C VAL A 256 -3.63 11.30 -7.07
N LYS A 257 -4.37 10.91 -8.11
CA LYS A 257 -5.83 11.02 -8.12
C LYS A 257 -6.48 10.20 -7.00
N LEU A 258 -6.06 8.94 -6.84
CA LEU A 258 -6.55 8.06 -5.78
C LEU A 258 -6.26 8.63 -4.39
N GLN A 259 -5.07 9.17 -4.16
CA GLN A 259 -4.71 9.83 -2.90
C GLN A 259 -5.60 11.04 -2.60
N ASP A 260 -5.92 11.85 -3.62
CA ASP A 260 -6.81 13.00 -3.46
C ASP A 260 -8.25 12.57 -3.11
N GLU A 261 -8.75 11.50 -3.73
CA GLU A 261 -10.05 10.91 -3.43
C GLU A 261 -10.12 10.35 -2.01
N ILE A 262 -9.10 9.58 -1.59
CA ILE A 262 -8.92 9.09 -0.21
C ILE A 262 -9.02 10.26 0.79
N GLN A 263 -8.25 11.33 0.57
CA GLN A 263 -8.25 12.47 1.48
C GLN A 263 -9.53 13.31 1.45
N ALA A 264 -10.28 13.27 0.36
CA ALA A 264 -11.60 13.89 0.28
C ALA A 264 -12.60 13.10 1.14
N GLN A 265 -12.64 11.77 0.97
CA GLN A 265 -13.51 10.88 1.74
C GLN A 265 -13.23 10.97 3.25
N MET A 266 -11.96 10.94 3.65
CA MET A 266 -11.57 11.07 5.06
C MET A 266 -12.04 12.39 5.69
N ARG A 267 -12.02 13.50 4.93
CA ARG A 267 -12.51 14.79 5.39
C ARG A 267 -14.02 14.82 5.55
N GLU A 268 -14.74 14.20 4.62
CA GLU A 268 -16.19 14.07 4.70
C GLU A 268 -16.60 13.26 5.92
N LEU A 269 -15.92 12.13 6.17
CA LEU A 269 -16.15 11.29 7.35
C LEU A 269 -15.87 12.04 8.65
N ALA A 270 -14.72 12.72 8.75
CA ALA A 270 -14.38 13.50 9.94
C ALA A 270 -15.40 14.62 10.21
N ALA A 271 -15.87 15.30 9.16
CA ALA A 271 -16.89 16.33 9.30
C ALA A 271 -18.23 15.77 9.77
N ALA A 272 -18.60 14.57 9.34
CA ALA A 272 -19.83 13.89 9.76
C ALA A 272 -19.80 13.45 11.24
N GLU A 273 -18.62 13.13 11.78
CA GLU A 273 -18.45 12.75 13.19
C GLU A 273 -18.38 13.96 14.15
N GLY A 274 -18.48 15.19 13.64
CA GLY A 274 -18.43 16.42 14.46
C GLY A 274 -17.02 16.88 14.84
N ASP A 275 -16.00 16.13 14.44
CA ASP A 275 -14.59 16.48 14.62
C ASP A 275 -14.17 17.50 13.55
N GLY A 276 -14.36 18.79 13.86
CA GLY A 276 -14.04 19.91 12.98
C GLY A 276 -12.55 20.09 12.61
N ALA A 277 -11.68 19.16 12.99
CA ALA A 277 -10.23 19.27 12.82
C ALA A 277 -9.58 18.01 12.21
N PHE A 278 -9.99 17.61 11.00
CA PHE A 278 -9.16 16.71 10.18
C PHE A 278 -8.06 17.52 9.46
N GLY A 279 -6.83 17.38 9.95
CA GLY A 279 -5.64 18.04 9.39
C GLY A 279 -4.36 17.25 9.70
N GLY A 280 -3.26 17.58 9.02
CA GLY A 280 -1.96 16.92 9.24
C GLY A 280 -1.52 15.94 8.16
N LEU A 281 -2.41 15.52 7.25
CA LEU A 281 -1.98 14.80 6.03
C LEU A 281 -1.61 15.77 4.90
N LEU A 282 -0.54 15.44 4.18
CA LEU A 282 -0.09 16.13 2.98
C LEU A 282 -1.01 15.82 1.80
N LYS A 283 -1.31 16.82 0.96
CA LYS A 283 -2.23 16.70 -0.18
C LYS A 283 -1.45 16.57 -1.49
N PRO A 284 -1.37 15.40 -2.13
CA PRO A 284 -0.50 15.20 -3.30
C PRO A 284 -1.04 15.80 -4.60
N GLY A 285 -2.34 16.06 -4.77
CA GLY A 285 -2.85 16.78 -5.96
C GLY A 285 -3.10 18.27 -5.75
N LYS A 286 -2.72 18.83 -4.59
CA LYS A 286 -2.79 20.28 -4.31
C LYS A 286 -1.43 20.84 -3.91
N GLY A 287 -1.28 22.17 -3.98
CA GLY A 287 -0.03 22.84 -3.60
C GLY A 287 1.14 22.46 -4.52
N VAL A 288 2.23 21.95 -3.95
CA VAL A 288 3.46 21.58 -4.70
C VAL A 288 3.36 20.24 -5.42
N GLY A 289 2.34 19.43 -5.14
CA GLY A 289 2.22 18.07 -5.65
C GLY A 289 2.18 17.95 -7.19
N PRO A 290 1.38 18.75 -7.92
CA PRO A 290 1.44 18.78 -9.40
C PRO A 290 2.82 19.13 -9.95
N ALA A 291 3.53 20.06 -9.32
CA ALA A 291 4.89 20.42 -9.71
C ALA A 291 5.89 19.28 -9.46
N VAL A 292 5.72 18.52 -8.37
CA VAL A 292 6.50 17.30 -8.10
C VAL A 292 6.20 16.23 -9.15
N LEU A 293 4.93 16.01 -9.50
CA LEU A 293 4.54 15.06 -10.54
C LEU A 293 5.14 15.43 -11.90
N ASP A 294 5.05 16.70 -12.29
CA ASP A 294 5.63 17.20 -13.54
C ASP A 294 7.16 17.18 -13.52
N PHE A 295 7.79 17.32 -12.37
CA PHE A 295 9.24 17.18 -12.24
C PHE A 295 9.69 15.72 -12.40
N VAL A 296 9.08 14.79 -11.65
CA VAL A 296 9.46 13.36 -11.62
C VAL A 296 9.03 12.64 -12.90
N HIS A 297 7.88 13.02 -13.46
CA HIS A 297 7.31 12.45 -14.67
C HIS A 297 6.99 13.55 -15.69
N PRO A 298 7.97 14.16 -16.37
CA PRO A 298 7.73 15.30 -17.26
C PRO A 298 6.66 15.08 -18.34
N PRO A 299 5.79 16.08 -18.61
CA PRO A 299 4.85 16.01 -19.73
C PRO A 299 5.62 15.81 -21.04
N GLY A 300 5.21 14.85 -21.86
CA GLY A 300 5.93 14.50 -23.10
C GLY A 300 7.20 13.66 -22.89
N GLY A 301 7.44 13.17 -21.66
CA GLY A 301 8.54 12.28 -21.32
C GLY A 301 9.86 13.01 -20.99
N LEU A 302 10.88 12.22 -20.63
CA LEU A 302 12.19 12.74 -20.19
C LEU A 302 12.86 13.63 -21.25
N ALA A 303 12.68 13.30 -22.54
CA ALA A 303 13.25 14.03 -23.66
C ALA A 303 12.65 15.45 -23.84
N ALA A 304 11.42 15.68 -23.36
CA ALA A 304 10.76 16.98 -23.39
C ALA A 304 11.06 17.84 -22.16
N ALA A 305 11.65 17.26 -21.12
CA ALA A 305 11.97 17.99 -19.89
C ALA A 305 13.08 19.04 -20.10
N PRO A 306 13.02 20.20 -19.41
CA PRO A 306 14.10 21.19 -19.42
C PRO A 306 15.46 20.55 -19.07
N PRO A 307 16.58 21.00 -19.67
CA PRO A 307 17.90 20.36 -19.47
C PRO A 307 18.31 20.23 -18.00
N LEU A 308 18.07 21.26 -17.19
CA LEU A 308 18.37 21.24 -15.76
C LEU A 308 17.51 20.20 -15.02
N ASN A 309 16.20 20.14 -15.30
CA ASN A 309 15.30 19.19 -14.67
C ASN A 309 15.71 17.75 -15.00
N ARG A 310 16.08 17.50 -16.26
CA ARG A 310 16.60 16.20 -16.70
C ARG A 310 17.87 15.82 -15.95
N ALA A 311 18.85 16.73 -15.87
CA ALA A 311 20.10 16.48 -15.16
C ALA A 311 19.88 16.19 -13.66
N LEU A 312 18.97 16.91 -13.01
CA LEU A 312 18.59 16.67 -11.61
C LEU A 312 17.89 15.32 -11.42
N LEU A 313 16.96 14.98 -12.31
CA LEU A 313 16.23 13.71 -12.26
C LEU A 313 17.15 12.51 -12.54
N ASP A 314 18.08 12.65 -13.49
CA ASP A 314 19.11 11.64 -13.76
C ASP A 314 20.05 11.47 -12.56
N ALA A 315 20.44 12.57 -11.90
CA ALA A 315 21.25 12.51 -10.69
C ALA A 315 20.51 11.81 -9.55
N TRP A 316 19.22 12.10 -9.35
CA TRP A 316 18.40 11.42 -8.34
C TRP A 316 18.22 9.94 -8.68
N THR A 317 17.92 9.60 -9.94
CA THR A 317 17.77 8.21 -10.39
C THR A 317 19.04 7.40 -10.12
N ARG A 318 20.22 7.92 -10.49
CA ARG A 318 21.51 7.29 -10.19
C ARG A 318 21.75 7.16 -8.68
N GLY A 319 21.40 8.18 -7.90
CA GLY A 319 21.50 8.12 -6.44
C GLY A 319 20.61 7.02 -5.84
N ALA A 320 19.39 6.86 -6.38
CA ALA A 320 18.47 5.80 -5.97
C ALA A 320 18.98 4.40 -6.36
N GLU A 321 19.57 4.25 -7.55
CA GLU A 321 20.22 3.00 -7.98
C GLU A 321 21.39 2.62 -7.05
N LEU A 322 22.26 3.58 -6.73
CA LEU A 322 23.36 3.38 -5.79
C LEU A 322 22.86 2.99 -4.39
N MET A 323 21.80 3.66 -3.91
CA MET A 323 21.15 3.28 -2.65
C MET A 323 20.56 1.88 -2.70
N ASN A 324 19.94 1.49 -3.81
CA ASN A 324 19.40 0.14 -3.97
C ASN A 324 20.52 -0.91 -3.89
N GLN A 325 21.66 -0.66 -4.52
CA GLN A 325 22.83 -1.55 -4.45
C GLN A 325 23.44 -1.59 -3.03
N ALA A 326 23.54 -0.45 -2.35
CA ALA A 326 24.09 -0.37 -1.00
C ALA A 326 23.21 -1.04 0.07
N LEU A 327 21.90 -1.18 -0.20
CA LEU A 327 20.90 -1.77 0.69
C LEU A 327 20.41 -3.16 0.21
N ALA A 328 21.05 -3.74 -0.81
CA ALA A 328 20.68 -5.03 -1.39
C ALA A 328 21.05 -6.22 -0.48
#